data_AF-A0A353T4M4-F1
#
_entry.id   AF-A0A353T4M4-F1
#
_cell.length_a   1.000
_cell.length_b   1.000
_cell.length_c   1.000
_cell.angle_alpha   90.00
_cell.angle_beta   90.00
_cell.angle_gamma   90.00
#
_symmetry.space_group_name_H-M   'P 1'
#
loop_
_entity.id
_entity.type
_entity.pdbx_description
1 polymer ?
#
loop_
_entity_poly.entity_id
_entity_poly.type
_entity_poly.pdbx_seq_one_letter_code
_entity_poly.pdbx_strand_id
1 'polypeptide(L)'
;MLFRKGGGIHTGRICRITWECCPMGINCGGWGLSIRTEDIARFGQLYLQDGIWKGARVLPEGWVQEATRSHISNGEDPGSDWSRGYGYQFWRCRHNAYRGDGAFGQFCIVMPDQNAVIAITSGLDDMQSVLESVWRHLLSAMGDAELPENPPVCATLQKFLRSLALFPPKGRNSSPQTLDRTGKSYVLEENEPGWERISFEFLAERCNLRLREKGKGIVEIHCGTGDWMENPEHADWLPGKIMASSVWTEDVVCQITLRFIETPFYFTLRCSFDGEDIRISASRNASFGPREIPVIHGSMAGV
;
A
#
# COMPACT_ATOMS: atom_id res chain seq x y z
N MET A 1 -7.25 10.37 5.98
CA MET A 1 -8.33 10.75 6.94
C MET A 1 -7.99 12.09 7.58
N LEU A 2 -8.95 12.99 7.80
CA LEU A 2 -8.75 14.34 8.36
C LEU A 2 -9.35 14.43 9.77
N PHE A 3 -8.57 14.91 10.74
CA PHE A 3 -9.02 15.17 12.11
C PHE A 3 -8.82 16.64 12.47
N ARG A 4 -9.76 17.21 13.22
CA ARG A 4 -9.68 18.57 13.80
C ARG A 4 -9.82 18.49 15.32
N LYS A 5 -9.09 19.33 16.06
CA LYS A 5 -9.29 19.46 17.53
C LYS A 5 -10.71 19.98 17.78
N GLY A 6 -11.52 19.20 18.49
CA GLY A 6 -12.92 19.53 18.83
C GLY A 6 -13.98 18.76 18.02
N GLY A 7 -13.62 18.11 16.91
CA GLY A 7 -14.51 17.16 16.23
C GLY A 7 -14.58 15.84 16.99
N GLY A 8 -15.78 15.28 17.18
CA GLY A 8 -16.02 14.06 17.97
C GLY A 8 -14.98 12.97 17.71
N ILE A 9 -14.13 12.72 18.70
CA ILE A 9 -13.05 11.75 18.62
C ILE A 9 -13.66 10.35 18.65
N HIS A 10 -13.38 9.52 17.64
CA HIS A 10 -13.54 8.07 17.77
C HIS A 10 -12.68 7.59 18.96
N THR A 11 -13.34 7.36 20.10
CA THR A 11 -12.76 7.17 21.45
C THR A 11 -11.84 5.96 21.63
N GLY A 12 -11.59 5.19 20.57
CA GLY A 12 -10.82 3.96 20.54
C GLY A 12 -9.36 4.14 20.97
N ARG A 13 -8.83 3.08 21.61
CA ARG A 13 -7.39 2.89 21.84
C ARG A 13 -6.70 2.53 20.52
N ILE A 14 -5.40 2.78 20.42
CA ILE A 14 -4.57 2.14 19.38
C ILE A 14 -4.59 0.64 19.67
N CYS A 15 -5.01 -0.15 18.69
CA CYS A 15 -5.25 -1.59 18.84
C CYS A 15 -4.71 -2.35 17.63
N ARG A 16 -4.21 -3.57 17.85
CA ARG A 16 -3.58 -4.43 16.82
C ARG A 16 -2.36 -3.77 16.18
N ILE A 17 -1.32 -3.59 16.99
CA ILE A 17 0.01 -3.17 16.55
C ILE A 17 0.84 -4.43 16.32
N THR A 18 1.51 -4.51 15.18
CA THR A 18 2.64 -5.43 15.00
C THR A 18 3.88 -4.62 14.67
N TRP A 19 5.03 -5.06 15.16
CA TRP A 19 6.32 -4.49 14.82
C TRP A 19 7.24 -5.65 14.44
N GLU A 20 7.83 -5.57 13.26
CA GLU A 20 8.86 -6.50 12.84
C GLU A 20 9.99 -6.59 13.88
N CYS A 21 10.32 -7.83 14.24
CA CYS A 21 11.37 -8.16 15.19
C CYS A 21 12.43 -9.02 14.51
N CYS A 22 13.69 -8.83 14.88
CA CYS A 22 14.72 -9.82 14.58
C CYS A 22 14.47 -11.13 15.38
N PRO A 23 15.17 -12.23 15.08
CA PRO A 23 15.01 -13.51 15.80
C PRO A 23 15.23 -13.44 17.32
N MET A 24 15.89 -12.38 17.81
CA MET A 24 16.07 -12.14 19.25
C MET A 24 14.89 -11.39 19.90
N GLY A 25 13.85 -11.04 19.14
CA GLY A 25 12.68 -10.30 19.62
C GLY A 25 12.89 -8.78 19.73
N ILE A 26 13.95 -8.24 19.11
CA ILE A 26 14.24 -6.80 19.11
C ILE A 26 13.57 -6.16 17.89
N ASN A 27 12.75 -5.13 18.13
CA ASN A 27 12.09 -4.38 17.06
C ASN A 27 13.10 -3.67 16.14
N CYS A 28 12.79 -3.58 14.85
CA CYS A 28 13.64 -2.86 13.88
C CYS A 28 13.85 -1.37 14.19
N GLY A 29 12.92 -0.74 14.92
CA GLY A 29 13.07 0.63 15.45
C GLY A 29 12.93 1.76 14.41
N GLY A 30 13.40 1.57 13.18
CA GLY A 30 13.32 2.53 12.08
C GLY A 30 12.27 2.22 11.00
N TRP A 31 11.72 1.01 10.97
CA TRP A 31 10.66 0.56 10.07
C TRP A 31 9.90 -0.63 10.67
N GLY A 32 8.95 -1.20 9.92
CA GLY A 32 8.32 -2.49 10.24
C GLY A 32 7.14 -2.40 11.20
N LEU A 33 6.70 -1.20 11.57
CA LEU A 33 5.49 -0.98 12.35
C LEU A 33 4.25 -1.05 11.44
N SER A 34 3.32 -1.96 11.73
CA SER A 34 2.00 -2.02 11.08
C SER A 34 0.91 -1.65 12.08
N ILE A 35 0.19 -0.58 11.76
CA ILE A 35 -0.94 -0.04 12.54
C ILE A 35 -2.01 0.52 11.59
N ARG A 36 -3.23 0.70 12.11
CA ARG A 36 -4.33 1.26 11.32
C ARG A 36 -4.09 2.73 10.99
N THR A 37 -4.57 3.18 9.83
CA THR A 37 -4.46 4.59 9.41
C THR A 37 -5.13 5.54 10.41
N GLU A 38 -6.22 5.12 11.05
CA GLU A 38 -6.87 5.90 12.12
C GLU A 38 -6.01 6.03 13.37
N ASP A 39 -5.13 5.06 13.65
CA ASP A 39 -4.22 5.09 14.80
C ASP A 39 -3.01 5.99 14.51
N ILE A 40 -2.52 6.02 13.27
CA ILE A 40 -1.56 7.04 12.80
C ILE A 40 -2.12 8.44 13.03
N ALA A 41 -3.40 8.66 12.69
CA ALA A 41 -4.03 9.95 12.88
C ALA A 41 -4.20 10.33 14.36
N ARG A 42 -4.47 9.35 15.25
CA ARG A 42 -4.48 9.58 16.71
C ARG A 42 -3.11 10.00 17.22
N PHE A 43 -2.04 9.36 16.72
CA PHE A 43 -0.67 9.77 17.05
C PHE A 43 -0.38 11.20 16.60
N GLY A 44 -0.75 11.58 15.37
CA GLY A 44 -0.66 12.96 14.91
C GLY A 44 -1.50 13.92 15.77
N GLN A 45 -2.68 13.49 16.22
CA GLN A 45 -3.57 14.30 17.06
C GLN A 45 -2.99 14.56 18.46
N LEU A 46 -2.27 13.59 19.04
CA LEU A 46 -1.49 13.77 20.27
C LEU A 46 -0.46 14.88 20.08
N TYR A 47 0.27 14.86 18.96
CA TYR A 47 1.27 15.88 18.63
C TYR A 47 0.62 17.26 18.38
N LEU A 48 -0.48 17.32 17.65
CA LEU A 48 -1.25 18.56 17.47
C LEU A 48 -1.74 19.16 18.81
N GLN A 49 -1.90 18.34 19.85
CA GLN A 49 -2.35 18.74 21.19
C GLN A 49 -1.19 18.95 22.18
N ASP A 50 0.04 19.16 21.70
CA ASP A 50 1.25 19.30 22.54
C ASP A 50 1.40 18.13 23.55
N GLY A 51 1.12 16.91 23.10
CA GLY A 51 1.28 15.72 23.92
C GLY A 51 0.18 15.51 24.98
N ILE A 52 -0.90 16.28 24.96
CA ILE A 52 -2.06 16.06 25.82
C ILE A 52 -3.04 15.12 25.12
N TRP A 53 -3.46 14.05 25.78
CA TRP A 53 -4.48 13.12 25.29
C TRP A 53 -5.58 12.93 26.32
N LYS A 54 -6.83 13.17 25.93
CA LYS A 54 -7.99 13.06 26.83
C LYS A 54 -7.80 13.83 28.16
N GLY A 55 -7.17 15.00 28.10
CA GLY A 55 -6.89 15.85 29.26
C GLY A 55 -5.68 15.42 30.12
N ALA A 56 -5.03 14.29 29.82
CA ALA A 56 -3.82 13.86 30.49
C ALA A 56 -2.58 14.17 29.65
N ARG A 57 -1.53 14.72 30.26
CA ARG A 57 -0.25 14.96 29.60
C ARG A 57 0.51 13.63 29.46
N VAL A 58 0.80 13.24 28.21
CA VAL A 58 1.56 12.03 27.86
C VAL A 58 3.00 12.37 27.50
N LEU A 59 3.23 13.49 26.81
CA LEU A 59 4.58 14.00 26.49
C LEU A 59 4.90 15.22 27.35
N PRO A 60 6.18 15.43 27.72
CA PRO A 60 6.59 16.64 28.42
C PRO A 60 6.14 17.91 27.69
N GLU A 61 5.82 18.95 28.45
CA GLU A 61 5.47 20.25 27.86
C GLU A 61 6.60 20.79 26.98
N GLY A 62 6.26 21.29 25.80
CA GLY A 62 7.24 21.80 24.83
C GLY A 62 7.99 20.71 24.05
N TRP A 63 7.82 19.43 24.39
CA TRP A 63 8.47 18.33 23.68
C TRP A 63 8.09 18.30 22.20
N VAL A 64 6.82 18.53 21.87
CA VAL A 64 6.38 18.53 20.46
C VAL A 64 7.08 19.63 19.67
N GLN A 65 7.18 20.83 20.23
CA GLN A 65 7.88 21.94 19.58
C GLN A 65 9.36 21.61 19.35
N GLU A 66 10.02 21.04 20.35
CA GLU A 66 11.43 20.66 20.26
C GLU A 66 11.65 19.52 19.24
N ALA A 67 10.80 18.49 19.26
CA ALA A 67 10.93 17.35 18.36
C ALA A 67 10.65 17.70 16.90
N THR A 68 9.79 18.70 16.65
CA THR A 68 9.29 18.99 15.30
C THR A 68 9.87 20.27 14.70
N ARG A 69 10.78 20.97 15.38
CA ARG A 69 11.53 22.09 14.79
C ARG A 69 12.62 21.58 13.84
N SER A 70 13.06 22.43 12.94
CA SER A 70 14.23 22.13 12.09
C SER A 70 15.51 22.18 12.92
N HIS A 71 16.16 21.03 13.12
CA HIS A 71 17.49 20.96 13.73
C HIS A 71 18.60 20.89 12.67
N ILE A 72 18.29 20.30 11.51
CA ILE A 72 19.22 20.19 10.37
C ILE A 72 18.52 20.62 9.07
N SER A 73 19.29 21.23 8.17
CA SER A 73 18.86 21.49 6.79
C SER A 73 19.04 20.24 5.94
N ASN A 74 18.10 19.98 5.03
CA ASN A 74 18.08 18.82 4.13
C ASN A 74 18.01 19.24 2.65
N GLY A 75 18.51 20.45 2.35
CA GLY A 75 18.53 21.03 1.00
C GLY A 75 17.82 22.37 0.94
N GLU A 76 17.85 22.98 -0.25
CA GLU A 76 17.39 24.36 -0.44
C GLU A 76 16.23 24.50 -1.43
N ASP A 77 15.83 23.42 -2.11
CA ASP A 77 14.77 23.45 -3.12
C ASP A 77 13.44 23.93 -2.51
N PRO A 78 12.94 25.12 -2.88
CA PRO A 78 11.72 25.69 -2.31
C PRO A 78 10.46 24.89 -2.68
N GLY A 79 10.49 24.12 -3.76
CA GLY A 79 9.38 23.26 -4.19
C GLY A 79 9.29 21.95 -3.40
N SER A 80 10.37 21.53 -2.75
CA SER A 80 10.45 20.24 -2.06
C SER A 80 10.09 20.34 -0.59
N ASP A 81 9.16 19.49 -0.14
CA ASP A 81 8.83 19.32 1.27
C ASP A 81 9.96 18.61 2.05
N TRP A 82 10.84 17.85 1.40
CA TRP A 82 12.00 17.24 2.05
C TRP A 82 13.14 18.23 2.33
N SER A 83 13.17 19.37 1.63
CA SER A 83 14.17 20.42 1.83
C SER A 83 13.80 21.44 2.92
N ARG A 84 12.80 21.15 3.76
CA ARG A 84 12.32 22.08 4.80
C ARG A 84 12.96 21.85 6.18
N GLY A 85 13.82 20.84 6.27
CA GLY A 85 14.57 20.47 7.47
C GLY A 85 13.95 19.31 8.25
N TYR A 86 14.69 18.84 9.26
CA TYR A 86 14.33 17.65 10.03
C TYR A 86 14.74 17.78 11.50
N GLY A 87 13.98 17.09 12.36
CA GLY A 87 14.19 17.05 13.80
C GLY A 87 13.63 15.77 14.41
N TYR A 88 14.38 15.09 15.27
CA TYR A 88 13.95 13.93 16.09
C TYR A 88 12.92 12.98 15.43
N GLN A 89 13.15 12.54 14.18
CA GLN A 89 12.26 11.66 13.40
C GLN A 89 11.07 12.30 12.68
N PHE A 90 11.03 13.64 12.59
CA PHE A 90 10.02 14.40 11.86
C PHE A 90 10.64 15.24 10.75
N TRP A 91 10.00 15.18 9.58
CA TRP A 91 10.28 16.09 8.47
C TRP A 91 9.43 17.35 8.63
N ARG A 92 10.04 18.51 8.47
CA ARG A 92 9.28 19.74 8.23
C ARG A 92 8.66 19.69 6.85
N CYS A 93 7.60 20.45 6.65
CA CYS A 93 6.94 20.65 5.37
C CYS A 93 6.89 22.15 5.05
N ARG A 94 6.42 22.47 3.85
CA ARG A 94 5.90 23.80 3.55
C ARG A 94 4.66 24.06 4.41
N HIS A 95 4.18 25.31 4.43
CA HIS A 95 2.95 25.70 5.11
C HIS A 95 2.93 25.43 6.63
N ASN A 96 4.10 25.54 7.29
CA ASN A 96 4.26 25.31 8.74
C ASN A 96 3.81 23.93 9.24
N ALA A 97 3.69 22.94 8.35
CA ALA A 97 3.38 21.57 8.71
C ALA A 97 4.65 20.76 9.03
N TYR A 98 4.47 19.61 9.67
CA TYR A 98 5.50 18.59 9.84
C TYR A 98 4.87 17.20 9.71
N ARG A 99 5.69 16.18 9.45
CA ARG A 99 5.19 14.83 9.22
C ARG A 99 6.10 13.73 9.72
N GLY A 100 5.48 12.62 10.13
CA GLY A 100 6.10 11.30 10.02
C GLY A 100 6.06 10.87 8.56
N ASP A 101 7.17 10.31 8.07
CA ASP A 101 7.41 10.05 6.66
C ASP A 101 7.88 8.60 6.48
N GLY A 102 7.08 7.80 5.79
CA GLY A 102 7.39 6.42 5.43
C GLY A 102 7.40 6.25 3.93
N ALA A 103 8.30 5.39 3.45
CA ALA A 103 8.47 5.11 2.04
C ALA A 103 7.15 4.76 1.34
N PHE A 104 7.05 5.20 0.09
CA PHE A 104 5.90 5.00 -0.79
C PHE A 104 4.62 5.76 -0.40
N GLY A 105 4.79 6.82 0.41
CA GLY A 105 3.76 7.82 0.74
C GLY A 105 2.97 7.52 2.01
N GLN A 106 3.57 6.80 2.97
CA GLN A 106 2.97 6.70 4.30
C GLN A 106 3.20 8.02 5.03
N PHE A 107 2.12 8.73 5.38
CA PHE A 107 2.26 10.04 6.02
C PHE A 107 1.37 10.18 7.26
N CYS A 108 1.95 10.82 8.26
CA CYS A 108 1.25 11.44 9.37
C CYS A 108 1.54 12.94 9.35
N ILE A 109 0.73 13.72 8.65
CA ILE A 109 0.94 15.16 8.47
C ILE A 109 0.18 15.90 9.57
N VAL A 110 0.89 16.74 10.33
CA VAL A 110 0.31 17.63 11.33
C VAL A 110 0.41 19.06 10.83
N MET A 111 -0.72 19.76 10.86
CA MET A 111 -0.90 21.12 10.34
C MET A 111 -1.38 22.02 11.48
N PRO A 112 -0.45 22.60 12.28
CA PRO A 112 -0.79 23.38 13.47
C PRO A 112 -1.70 24.57 13.15
N ASP A 113 -1.39 25.32 12.11
CA ASP A 113 -2.12 26.53 11.71
C ASP A 113 -3.58 26.22 11.32
N GLN A 114 -3.82 25.04 10.75
CA GLN A 114 -5.16 24.59 10.35
C GLN A 114 -5.83 23.71 11.41
N ASN A 115 -5.16 23.51 12.55
CA ASN A 115 -5.63 22.64 13.62
C ASN A 115 -6.06 21.26 13.09
N ALA A 116 -5.24 20.68 12.21
CA ALA A 116 -5.58 19.51 11.43
C ALA A 116 -4.50 18.41 11.43
N VAL A 117 -4.94 17.16 11.30
CA VAL A 117 -4.07 15.99 11.07
C VAL A 117 -4.56 15.22 9.86
N ILE A 118 -3.64 14.87 8.97
CA ILE A 118 -3.91 14.04 7.79
C ILE A 118 -3.04 12.78 7.86
N ALA A 119 -3.70 11.62 7.96
CA ALA A 119 -3.04 10.32 7.85
C ALA A 119 -3.32 9.69 6.48
N ILE A 120 -2.26 9.19 5.84
CA ILE A 120 -2.26 8.56 4.51
C ILE A 120 -1.45 7.26 4.58
N THR A 121 -1.99 6.20 4.00
CA THR A 121 -1.31 4.92 3.75
C THR A 121 -1.39 4.64 2.26
N SER A 122 -0.26 4.53 1.57
CA SER A 122 -0.21 4.43 0.10
C SER A 122 0.93 3.56 -0.41
N GLY A 123 0.95 3.23 -1.70
CA GLY A 123 2.02 2.45 -2.32
C GLY A 123 2.37 3.04 -3.68
N LEU A 124 3.11 4.14 -3.68
CA LEU A 124 3.50 4.86 -4.90
C LEU A 124 4.86 5.54 -4.73
N ASP A 125 5.65 5.62 -5.81
CA ASP A 125 7.02 6.16 -5.74
C ASP A 125 7.06 7.70 -5.72
N ASP A 126 6.13 8.36 -6.42
CA ASP A 126 6.04 9.84 -6.48
C ASP A 126 5.35 10.42 -5.22
N MET A 127 6.08 10.40 -4.12
CA MET A 127 5.60 10.83 -2.81
C MET A 127 5.30 12.33 -2.73
N GLN A 128 6.02 13.17 -3.50
CA GLN A 128 5.80 14.62 -3.52
C GLN A 128 4.43 14.95 -4.12
N SER A 129 3.97 14.24 -5.16
CA SER A 129 2.64 14.44 -5.74
C SER A 129 1.48 14.21 -4.75
N VAL A 130 1.68 13.35 -3.74
CA VAL A 130 0.69 13.15 -2.67
C VAL A 130 0.61 14.40 -1.79
N LEU A 131 1.75 14.95 -1.39
CA LEU A 131 1.80 16.19 -0.61
C LEU A 131 1.23 17.37 -1.41
N GLU A 132 1.59 17.49 -2.69
CA GLU A 132 0.99 18.49 -3.60
C GLU A 132 -0.53 18.39 -3.68
N SER A 133 -1.08 17.18 -3.69
CA SER A 133 -2.54 16.97 -3.68
C SER A 133 -3.17 17.44 -2.37
N VAL A 134 -2.50 17.23 -1.23
CA VAL A 134 -2.94 17.76 0.07
C VAL A 134 -2.94 19.28 0.06
N TRP A 135 -1.85 19.92 -0.40
CA TRP A 135 -1.74 21.37 -0.43
C TRP A 135 -2.73 22.01 -1.39
N ARG A 136 -2.88 21.44 -2.58
CA ARG A 136 -3.76 21.97 -3.63
C ARG A 136 -5.24 21.83 -3.30
N HIS A 137 -5.66 20.72 -2.71
CA HIS A 137 -7.08 20.42 -2.56
C HIS A 137 -7.57 20.57 -1.12
N LEU A 138 -6.80 20.09 -0.14
CA LEU A 138 -7.24 20.10 1.26
C LEU A 138 -6.88 21.42 1.93
N LEU A 139 -5.62 21.83 1.89
CA LEU A 139 -5.19 23.10 2.49
C LEU A 139 -5.92 24.28 1.85
N SER A 140 -6.01 24.32 0.53
CA SER A 140 -6.77 25.37 -0.21
C SER A 140 -8.24 25.48 0.22
N ALA A 141 -8.85 24.39 0.70
CA ALA A 141 -10.26 24.38 1.10
C ALA A 141 -10.45 24.65 2.60
N MET A 142 -9.37 24.68 3.40
CA MET A 142 -9.42 25.01 4.81
C MET A 142 -9.43 26.54 4.99
N GLY A 143 -10.60 27.09 5.25
CA GLY A 143 -10.75 28.49 5.69
C GLY A 143 -10.69 28.64 7.21
N ASP A 144 -10.59 29.91 7.65
CA ASP A 144 -10.54 30.28 9.07
C ASP A 144 -11.90 30.14 9.78
N ALA A 145 -12.99 30.26 9.03
CA ALA A 145 -14.35 30.17 9.54
C ALA A 145 -14.90 28.74 9.46
N GLU A 146 -15.71 28.37 10.45
CA GLU A 146 -16.52 27.16 10.38
C GLU A 146 -17.57 27.29 9.26
N LEU A 147 -17.66 26.25 8.43
CA LEU A 147 -18.65 26.22 7.36
C LEU A 147 -20.00 25.74 7.92
N PRO A 148 -21.13 26.29 7.44
CA PRO A 148 -22.44 25.78 7.81
C PRO A 148 -22.61 24.33 7.32
N GLU A 149 -23.39 23.54 8.05
CA GLU A 149 -23.72 22.19 7.62
C GLU A 149 -24.40 22.20 6.24
N ASN A 150 -24.01 21.26 5.38
CA ASN A 150 -24.60 21.08 4.06
C ASN A 150 -25.02 19.61 3.88
N PRO A 151 -26.19 19.19 4.41
CA PRO A 151 -26.61 17.80 4.38
C PRO A 151 -26.67 17.19 2.96
N PRO A 152 -27.14 17.89 1.90
CA PRO A 152 -27.10 17.35 0.54
C PRO A 152 -25.70 17.00 0.03
N VAL A 153 -24.71 17.87 0.28
CA VAL A 153 -23.32 17.62 -0.11
C VAL A 153 -22.72 16.49 0.72
N CYS A 154 -22.97 16.47 2.03
CA CYS A 154 -22.54 15.37 2.90
C CYS A 154 -23.11 14.02 2.45
N ALA A 155 -24.40 13.95 2.09
CA ALA A 155 -25.02 12.74 1.58
C ALA A 155 -24.39 12.28 0.25
N THR A 156 -24.07 13.22 -0.64
CA THR A 156 -23.36 12.95 -1.90
C THR A 156 -21.96 12.39 -1.64
N LEU A 157 -21.20 13.01 -0.72
CA LEU A 157 -19.88 12.53 -0.32
C LEU A 157 -19.95 11.13 0.30
N GLN A 158 -20.89 10.88 1.21
CA GLN A 158 -21.08 9.56 1.82
C GLN A 158 -21.41 8.49 0.78
N LYS A 159 -22.28 8.80 -0.20
CA LYS A 159 -22.57 7.90 -1.31
C LYS A 159 -21.33 7.61 -2.14
N PHE A 160 -20.53 8.63 -2.45
CA PHE A 160 -19.27 8.47 -3.17
C PHE A 160 -18.27 7.61 -2.39
N LEU A 161 -18.04 7.89 -1.11
CA LEU A 161 -17.13 7.12 -0.26
C LEU A 161 -17.54 5.64 -0.15
N ARG A 162 -18.84 5.35 -0.05
CA ARG A 162 -19.36 3.97 -0.07
C ARG A 162 -19.21 3.27 -1.41
N SER A 163 -19.04 4.01 -2.50
CA SER A 163 -18.84 3.45 -3.85
C SER A 163 -17.38 3.17 -4.19
N LEU A 164 -16.43 3.70 -3.40
CA LEU A 164 -15.02 3.46 -3.62
C LEU A 164 -14.69 1.98 -3.38
N ALA A 165 -14.10 1.35 -4.38
CA ALA A 165 -13.64 -0.02 -4.32
C ALA A 165 -12.36 -0.19 -5.14
N LEU A 166 -11.53 -1.16 -4.76
CA LEU A 166 -10.47 -1.64 -5.61
C LEU A 166 -11.07 -2.66 -6.56
N PHE A 167 -11.35 -2.28 -7.80
CA PHE A 167 -11.96 -3.19 -8.78
C PHE A 167 -10.95 -4.24 -9.29
N PRO A 168 -11.40 -5.46 -9.61
CA PRO A 168 -10.60 -6.46 -10.33
C PRO A 168 -10.03 -5.88 -11.64
N PRO A 169 -8.91 -6.43 -12.14
CA PRO A 169 -8.39 -6.05 -13.44
C PRO A 169 -9.44 -6.29 -14.54
N LYS A 170 -9.46 -5.43 -15.56
CA LYS A 170 -10.37 -5.58 -16.71
C LYS A 170 -9.76 -6.54 -17.74
N GLY A 171 -10.56 -7.47 -18.24
CA GLY A 171 -10.19 -8.39 -19.32
C GLY A 171 -11.27 -9.44 -19.55
N ARG A 172 -10.97 -10.48 -20.33
CA ARG A 172 -11.88 -11.60 -20.58
C ARG A 172 -11.71 -12.69 -19.54
N ASN A 173 -12.80 -13.40 -19.26
CA ASN A 173 -12.82 -14.51 -18.32
C ASN A 173 -12.25 -15.81 -18.92
N SER A 174 -12.08 -15.88 -20.24
CA SER A 174 -11.50 -17.04 -20.93
C SER A 174 -10.73 -16.62 -22.18
N SER A 175 -9.94 -17.56 -22.71
CA SER A 175 -9.25 -17.49 -23.98
C SER A 175 -9.47 -18.79 -24.77
N PRO A 176 -9.41 -18.78 -26.11
CA PRO A 176 -9.33 -20.01 -26.90
C PRO A 176 -8.23 -20.97 -26.44
N GLN A 177 -7.13 -20.46 -25.86
CA GLN A 177 -6.01 -21.28 -25.37
C GLN A 177 -6.28 -21.92 -23.99
N THR A 178 -7.34 -21.54 -23.29
CA THR A 178 -7.55 -21.95 -21.89
C THR A 178 -7.50 -23.47 -21.69
N LEU A 179 -8.14 -24.24 -22.59
CA LEU A 179 -8.17 -25.70 -22.51
C LEU A 179 -6.80 -26.34 -22.80
N ASP A 180 -6.02 -25.77 -23.71
CA ASP A 180 -4.71 -26.32 -24.09
C ASP A 180 -3.64 -26.08 -23.00
N ARG A 181 -3.87 -25.06 -22.16
CA ARG A 181 -2.93 -24.63 -21.10
C ARG A 181 -3.26 -25.18 -19.73
N THR A 182 -4.54 -25.51 -19.47
CA THR A 182 -4.96 -25.98 -18.14
C THR A 182 -4.25 -27.29 -17.76
N GLY A 183 -3.69 -27.34 -16.54
CA GLY A 183 -2.94 -28.48 -16.02
C GLY A 183 -1.52 -28.64 -16.59
N LYS A 184 -1.07 -27.79 -17.53
CA LYS A 184 0.30 -27.81 -18.03
C LYS A 184 1.24 -27.13 -17.04
N SER A 185 2.42 -27.73 -16.84
CA SER A 185 3.49 -27.17 -16.02
C SER A 185 4.62 -26.67 -16.91
N TYR A 186 5.20 -25.53 -16.54
CA TYR A 186 6.34 -24.92 -17.22
C TYR A 186 7.54 -24.93 -16.28
N VAL A 187 8.70 -25.33 -16.79
CA VAL A 187 10.00 -25.19 -16.12
C VAL A 187 10.55 -23.82 -16.47
N LEU A 188 10.92 -23.05 -15.45
CA LEU A 188 11.43 -21.69 -15.60
C LEU A 188 12.95 -21.71 -15.61
N GLU A 189 13.55 -20.82 -16.40
CA GLU A 189 14.98 -20.54 -16.38
C GLU A 189 15.40 -19.97 -15.01
N GLU A 190 16.70 -19.97 -14.72
CA GLU A 190 17.21 -19.35 -13.49
C GLU A 190 16.81 -17.86 -13.44
N ASN A 191 16.18 -17.47 -12.35
CA ASN A 191 15.62 -16.14 -12.17
C ASN A 191 15.83 -15.65 -10.73
N GLU A 192 15.87 -14.32 -10.56
CA GLU A 192 16.10 -13.68 -9.27
C GLU A 192 15.08 -14.09 -8.19
N PRO A 193 13.76 -14.23 -8.51
CA PRO A 193 12.80 -14.73 -7.53
C PRO A 193 12.94 -16.21 -7.14
N GLY A 194 13.81 -16.98 -7.80
CA GLY A 194 14.04 -18.40 -7.51
C GLY A 194 12.88 -19.32 -7.90
N TRP A 195 12.03 -18.92 -8.85
CA TRP A 195 10.89 -19.73 -9.30
C TRP A 195 11.38 -20.86 -10.21
N GLU A 196 11.06 -22.10 -9.87
CA GLU A 196 11.51 -23.28 -10.63
C GLU A 196 10.43 -23.78 -11.61
N ARG A 197 9.17 -23.75 -11.17
CA ARG A 197 8.04 -24.24 -11.97
C ARG A 197 6.78 -23.43 -11.71
N ILE A 198 6.00 -23.22 -12.76
CA ILE A 198 4.68 -22.61 -12.70
C ILE A 198 3.66 -23.45 -13.45
N SER A 199 2.42 -23.50 -12.98
CA SER A 199 1.31 -24.15 -13.68
C SER A 199 -0.01 -23.46 -13.38
N PHE A 200 -0.97 -23.63 -14.28
CA PHE A 200 -2.27 -22.97 -14.21
C PHE A 200 -3.37 -24.01 -14.40
N GLU A 201 -4.37 -23.97 -13.54
CA GLU A 201 -5.62 -24.70 -13.74
C GLU A 201 -6.74 -23.67 -13.93
N PHE A 202 -7.17 -23.50 -15.18
CA PHE A 202 -8.22 -22.55 -15.52
C PHE A 202 -9.59 -23.23 -15.41
N LEU A 203 -10.42 -22.73 -14.50
CA LEU A 203 -11.79 -23.16 -14.25
C LEU A 203 -12.76 -22.01 -14.59
N ALA A 204 -14.07 -22.28 -14.56
CA ALA A 204 -15.09 -21.30 -14.95
C ALA A 204 -15.04 -20.01 -14.11
N GLU A 205 -14.86 -20.13 -12.79
CA GLU A 205 -14.91 -19.00 -11.86
C GLU A 205 -13.54 -18.63 -11.25
N ARG A 206 -12.51 -19.45 -11.49
CA ARG A 206 -11.17 -19.19 -10.96
C ARG A 206 -10.06 -19.79 -11.81
N CYS A 207 -8.85 -19.26 -11.64
CA CYS A 207 -7.59 -19.85 -12.06
C CYS A 207 -6.79 -20.27 -10.81
N ASN A 208 -6.44 -21.55 -10.68
CA ASN A 208 -5.51 -21.98 -9.65
C ASN A 208 -4.09 -21.85 -10.20
N LEU A 209 -3.33 -20.90 -9.69
CA LEU A 209 -1.91 -20.72 -9.98
C LEU A 209 -1.12 -21.56 -8.98
N ARG A 210 -0.29 -22.48 -9.46
CA ARG A 210 0.71 -23.17 -8.63
C ARG A 210 2.10 -22.74 -9.02
N LEU A 211 2.91 -22.39 -8.03
CA LEU A 211 4.27 -21.92 -8.23
C LEU A 211 5.20 -22.60 -7.24
N ARG A 212 6.31 -23.12 -7.75
CA ARG A 212 7.37 -23.75 -6.96
C ARG A 212 8.55 -22.80 -6.87
N GLU A 213 9.01 -22.51 -5.65
CA GLU A 213 10.22 -21.73 -5.40
C GLU A 213 11.30 -22.64 -4.77
N LYS A 214 12.54 -22.44 -5.23
CA LYS A 214 13.73 -23.11 -4.71
C LYS A 214 13.86 -22.88 -3.20
N GLY A 215 13.86 -23.98 -2.44
CA GLY A 215 14.07 -23.97 -1.00
C GLY A 215 12.84 -23.67 -0.13
N LYS A 216 11.66 -23.36 -0.71
CA LYS A 216 10.44 -23.06 0.08
C LYS A 216 9.27 -24.01 -0.18
N GLY A 217 9.12 -24.56 -1.39
CA GLY A 217 8.06 -25.52 -1.71
C GLY A 217 7.10 -25.02 -2.79
N ILE A 218 5.88 -25.56 -2.80
CA ILE A 218 4.83 -25.20 -3.78
C ILE A 218 3.78 -24.34 -3.08
N VAL A 219 3.47 -23.19 -3.65
CA VAL A 219 2.37 -22.32 -3.25
C VAL A 219 1.26 -22.44 -4.28
N GLU A 220 0.02 -22.53 -3.81
CA GLU A 220 -1.19 -22.50 -4.64
C GLU A 220 -1.99 -21.24 -4.32
N ILE A 221 -2.32 -20.46 -5.35
CA ILE A 221 -3.08 -19.21 -5.27
C ILE A 221 -4.34 -19.36 -6.13
N HIS A 222 -5.50 -19.17 -5.51
CA HIS A 222 -6.80 -19.18 -6.18
C HIS A 222 -7.14 -17.77 -6.64
N CYS A 223 -7.10 -17.56 -7.95
CA CYS A 223 -7.36 -16.26 -8.57
C CYS A 223 -8.79 -16.24 -9.11
N GLY A 224 -9.64 -15.33 -8.66
CA GLY A 224 -11.00 -15.20 -9.23
C GLY A 224 -10.93 -14.78 -10.71
N THR A 225 -11.78 -15.35 -11.56
CA THR A 225 -11.78 -15.03 -12.99
C THR A 225 -12.58 -13.75 -13.25
N GLY A 226 -11.89 -12.62 -13.42
CA GLY A 226 -12.53 -11.30 -13.52
C GLY A 226 -13.12 -10.77 -12.20
N ASP A 227 -12.90 -11.49 -11.11
CA ASP A 227 -13.34 -11.12 -9.76
C ASP A 227 -12.21 -11.35 -8.73
N TRP A 228 -12.35 -10.80 -7.53
CA TRP A 228 -11.41 -11.01 -6.44
C TRP A 228 -11.73 -12.29 -5.66
N MET A 229 -10.69 -13.08 -5.37
CA MET A 229 -10.79 -14.25 -4.50
C MET A 229 -9.80 -14.12 -3.34
N GLU A 230 -10.31 -14.26 -2.10
CA GLU A 230 -9.47 -14.21 -0.89
C GLU A 230 -8.65 -15.50 -0.78
N ASN A 231 -7.36 -15.35 -0.51
CA ASN A 231 -6.45 -16.44 -0.20
C ASN A 231 -5.91 -16.26 1.22
N PRO A 232 -5.71 -17.37 1.96
CA PRO A 232 -5.13 -17.32 3.29
C PRO A 232 -3.67 -16.86 3.24
N GLU A 233 -3.08 -16.69 4.41
CA GLU A 233 -1.65 -16.41 4.52
C GLU A 233 -0.82 -17.61 4.02
N HIS A 234 0.16 -17.33 3.17
CA HIS A 234 1.12 -18.31 2.68
C HIS A 234 2.48 -18.01 3.33
N ALA A 235 2.72 -18.67 4.46
CA ALA A 235 3.74 -18.35 5.48
C ALA A 235 5.18 -18.09 4.95
N ASP A 236 5.54 -18.63 3.79
CA ASP A 236 6.93 -18.59 3.27
C ASP A 236 7.14 -17.63 2.08
N TRP A 237 6.06 -17.10 1.51
CA TRP A 237 6.10 -16.45 0.18
C TRP A 237 5.42 -15.09 0.10
N LEU A 238 4.27 -14.96 0.73
CA LEU A 238 3.42 -13.77 0.68
C LEU A 238 2.94 -13.53 2.11
N PRO A 239 3.59 -12.64 2.87
CA PRO A 239 3.16 -12.38 4.24
C PRO A 239 1.76 -11.77 4.23
N GLY A 240 0.88 -12.31 5.07
CA GLY A 240 -0.51 -11.90 5.19
C GLY A 240 -1.46 -12.44 4.09
N LYS A 241 -2.73 -12.09 4.24
CA LYS A 241 -3.80 -12.48 3.31
C LYS A 241 -3.75 -11.66 2.02
N ILE A 242 -4.16 -12.28 0.92
CA ILE A 242 -4.23 -11.61 -0.38
C ILE A 242 -5.60 -11.76 -1.03
N MET A 243 -5.99 -10.78 -1.83
CA MET A 243 -7.01 -10.93 -2.86
C MET A 243 -6.32 -11.17 -4.21
N ALA A 244 -6.70 -12.22 -4.92
CA ALA A 244 -6.14 -12.57 -6.20
C ALA A 244 -7.21 -12.59 -7.30
N SER A 245 -6.86 -12.09 -8.49
CA SER A 245 -7.73 -12.10 -9.66
C SER A 245 -6.93 -12.41 -10.92
N SER A 246 -7.55 -13.11 -11.86
CA SER A 246 -6.98 -13.42 -13.17
C SER A 246 -7.91 -12.95 -14.29
N VAL A 247 -7.33 -12.40 -15.35
CA VAL A 247 -8.05 -12.06 -16.58
C VAL A 247 -7.16 -12.31 -17.79
N TRP A 248 -7.78 -12.61 -18.92
CA TRP A 248 -7.10 -12.62 -20.21
C TRP A 248 -7.13 -11.21 -20.80
N THR A 249 -5.96 -10.58 -20.92
CA THR A 249 -5.85 -9.26 -21.58
C THR A 249 -5.78 -9.40 -23.09
N GLU A 250 -5.26 -10.53 -23.56
CA GLU A 250 -5.11 -10.91 -24.97
C GLU A 250 -5.40 -12.41 -25.10
N ASP A 251 -5.47 -12.96 -26.32
CA ASP A 251 -5.75 -14.39 -26.50
C ASP A 251 -4.63 -15.26 -25.92
N VAL A 252 -3.42 -14.73 -25.86
CA VAL A 252 -2.22 -15.46 -25.42
C VAL A 252 -1.64 -14.91 -24.12
N VAL A 253 -2.29 -13.92 -23.49
CA VAL A 253 -1.77 -13.26 -22.28
C VAL A 253 -2.78 -13.32 -21.15
N CYS A 254 -2.44 -14.08 -20.10
CA CYS A 254 -3.16 -14.10 -18.84
C CYS A 254 -2.45 -13.15 -17.84
N GLN A 255 -3.19 -12.19 -17.31
CA GLN A 255 -2.75 -11.34 -16.22
C GLN A 255 -3.29 -11.86 -14.90
N ILE A 256 -2.43 -11.98 -13.89
CA ILE A 256 -2.79 -12.26 -12.50
C ILE A 256 -2.43 -11.05 -11.66
N THR A 257 -3.35 -10.57 -10.83
CA THR A 257 -3.11 -9.47 -9.89
C THR A 257 -3.32 -9.98 -8.47
N LEU A 258 -2.32 -9.77 -7.61
CA LEU A 258 -2.34 -10.09 -6.19
C LEU A 258 -2.33 -8.80 -5.39
N ARG A 259 -3.30 -8.59 -4.50
CA ARG A 259 -3.37 -7.44 -3.59
C ARG A 259 -3.26 -7.92 -2.16
N PHE A 260 -2.39 -7.33 -1.36
CA PHE A 260 -2.20 -7.70 0.05
C PHE A 260 -3.20 -6.93 0.91
N ILE A 261 -4.11 -7.62 1.60
CA ILE A 261 -5.32 -7.01 2.21
C ILE A 261 -5.00 -5.93 3.24
N GLU A 262 -3.91 -6.09 3.99
CA GLU A 262 -3.53 -5.17 5.06
C GLU A 262 -2.49 -4.13 4.62
N THR A 263 -2.20 -4.04 3.33
CA THR A 263 -1.20 -3.11 2.78
C THR A 263 -1.71 -2.41 1.51
N PRO A 264 -1.10 -1.30 1.09
CA PRO A 264 -1.41 -0.66 -0.19
C PRO A 264 -0.68 -1.32 -1.37
N PHE A 265 0.09 -2.38 -1.15
CA PHE A 265 0.91 -3.00 -2.17
C PHE A 265 0.13 -4.03 -2.98
N TYR A 266 0.49 -4.13 -4.26
CA TYR A 266 -0.01 -5.15 -5.15
C TYR A 266 1.06 -5.58 -6.16
N PHE A 267 0.90 -6.81 -6.62
CA PHE A 267 1.80 -7.47 -7.56
C PHE A 267 1.01 -7.92 -8.78
N THR A 268 1.56 -7.71 -9.96
CA THR A 268 0.94 -8.12 -11.23
C THR A 268 1.88 -9.05 -11.96
N LEU A 269 1.38 -10.21 -12.37
CA LEU A 269 2.03 -11.13 -13.29
C LEU A 269 1.34 -11.03 -14.65
N ARG A 270 2.12 -10.97 -15.73
CA ARG A 270 1.61 -11.18 -17.09
C ARG A 270 2.30 -12.41 -17.66
N CYS A 271 1.52 -13.45 -17.89
CA CYS A 271 1.96 -14.72 -18.43
C CYS A 271 1.54 -14.79 -19.91
N SER A 272 2.51 -14.65 -20.80
CA SER A 272 2.34 -14.78 -22.24
C SER A 272 2.71 -16.18 -22.68
N PHE A 273 1.81 -16.86 -23.39
CA PHE A 273 2.00 -18.22 -23.88
C PHE A 273 2.29 -18.21 -25.37
N ASP A 274 3.32 -18.95 -25.80
CA ASP A 274 3.68 -19.08 -27.21
C ASP A 274 4.12 -20.52 -27.49
N GLY A 275 3.29 -21.29 -28.20
CA GLY A 275 3.58 -22.71 -28.44
C GLY A 275 3.72 -23.49 -27.13
N GLU A 276 4.89 -24.04 -26.85
CA GLU A 276 5.22 -24.72 -25.59
C GLU A 276 5.90 -23.80 -24.57
N ASP A 277 6.20 -22.56 -24.95
CA ASP A 277 6.94 -21.60 -24.14
C ASP A 277 6.01 -20.66 -23.38
N ILE A 278 6.54 -20.13 -22.28
CA ILE A 278 5.94 -19.09 -21.45
C ILE A 278 6.94 -17.96 -21.22
N ARG A 279 6.45 -16.73 -21.30
CA ARG A 279 7.14 -15.53 -20.86
C ARG A 279 6.36 -14.89 -19.73
N ILE A 280 7.01 -14.64 -18.61
CA ILE A 280 6.40 -14.06 -17.42
C ILE A 280 7.09 -12.72 -17.16
N SER A 281 6.33 -11.64 -17.27
CA SER A 281 6.73 -10.36 -16.70
C SER A 281 5.98 -10.12 -15.41
N ALA A 282 6.63 -9.44 -14.47
CA ALA A 282 6.06 -9.17 -13.17
C ALA A 282 6.34 -7.73 -12.75
N SER A 283 5.38 -7.11 -12.06
CA SER A 283 5.54 -5.74 -11.58
C SER A 283 4.88 -5.50 -10.23
N ARG A 284 5.46 -4.54 -9.49
CA ARG A 284 4.96 -4.01 -8.22
C ARG A 284 4.50 -2.58 -8.41
N ASN A 285 3.55 -2.13 -7.60
CA ASN A 285 3.08 -0.74 -7.67
C ASN A 285 4.10 0.29 -7.16
N ALA A 286 4.94 -0.13 -6.22
CA ALA A 286 6.00 0.68 -5.63
C ALA A 286 7.20 -0.20 -5.27
N SER A 287 8.41 0.35 -5.37
CA SER A 287 9.67 -0.36 -5.10
C SER A 287 10.81 0.63 -4.84
N PHE A 288 11.79 0.25 -4.01
CA PHE A 288 13.03 1.03 -3.87
C PHE A 288 13.95 0.90 -5.08
N GLY A 289 13.75 -0.14 -5.89
CA GLY A 289 14.44 -0.37 -7.16
C GLY A 289 13.46 -0.34 -8.34
N PRO A 290 13.80 -0.99 -9.46
CA PRO A 290 12.86 -1.19 -10.56
C PRO A 290 11.55 -1.79 -10.06
N ARG A 291 10.43 -1.28 -10.59
CA ARG A 291 9.10 -1.85 -10.33
C ARG A 291 8.84 -3.12 -11.12
N GLU A 292 9.52 -3.28 -12.25
CA GLU A 292 9.44 -4.44 -13.12
C GLU A 292 10.56 -5.42 -12.78
N ILE A 293 10.22 -6.70 -12.73
CA ILE A 293 11.18 -7.80 -12.63
C ILE A 293 11.57 -8.18 -14.06
N PRO A 294 12.86 -8.52 -14.32
CA PRO A 294 13.28 -9.06 -15.61
C PRO A 294 12.35 -10.19 -16.08
N VAL A 295 12.12 -10.25 -17.40
CA VAL A 295 11.24 -11.28 -17.99
C VAL A 295 11.81 -12.66 -17.69
N ILE A 296 10.97 -13.52 -17.12
CA ILE A 296 11.31 -14.90 -16.84
C ILE A 296 10.80 -15.76 -18.00
N HIS A 297 11.70 -16.53 -18.59
CA HIS A 297 11.38 -17.46 -19.66
C HIS A 297 11.19 -18.86 -19.08
N GLY A 298 10.35 -19.66 -19.73
CA GLY A 298 10.21 -21.07 -19.41
C GLY A 298 9.58 -21.84 -20.56
N SER A 299 9.67 -23.15 -20.46
CA SER A 299 9.14 -24.09 -21.45
C SER A 299 8.35 -25.18 -20.75
N MET A 300 7.36 -25.72 -21.45
CA MET A 300 6.50 -26.79 -20.93
C MET A 300 7.36 -27.99 -20.51
N ALA A 301 7.08 -28.53 -19.32
CA ALA A 301 7.75 -29.73 -18.86
C ALA A 301 7.42 -30.88 -19.83
N GLY A 302 8.45 -31.56 -20.33
CA GLY A 302 8.28 -32.80 -21.07
C GLY A 302 7.49 -33.82 -20.24
N VAL A 303 6.59 -34.55 -20.90
CA VAL A 303 5.74 -35.60 -20.32
C VAL A 303 6.58 -36.71 -19.72
#